data_AF-A0AAD4Z6M5-F1
#
_entry.id   AF-A0AAD4Z6M5-F1
#
_cell.length_a   1.000
_cell.length_b   1.000
_cell.length_c   1.000
_cell.angle_alpha   90.00
_cell.angle_beta   90.00
_cell.angle_gamma   90.00
#
_symmetry.space_group_name_H-M   'P 1'
#
loop_
_entity.id
_entity.type
_entity.pdbx_description
1 polymer ?
#
loop_
_entity_poly.entity_id
_entity_poly.type
_entity_poly.pdbx_seq_one_letter_code
_entity_poly.pdbx_strand_id
1 'polypeptide(L)'
;MLMKAKCLRLCQREKLLSPTSALYSEHGVVAHLREVGFEYYLSPPDVPKLVSANIEDLLVKGFNKIDGINNDWNSLFYSIHPGGPAILDKVEEKLGLNEGKLRAIRHVLSKYGNMGVPSVLFILDEIRKKSTEEGKATNGDGLEYGVLIGIGPGLTVETVVLRGVPIATAN
;
A
#
# COMPACT_ATOMS: atom_id res chain seq x y z
N MET A 1 20.01 8.94 5.84
CA MET A 1 20.74 8.26 4.73
C MET A 1 20.66 6.72 4.81
N LEU A 2 20.75 6.12 6.01
CA LEU A 2 20.63 4.66 6.22
C LEU A 2 19.27 4.06 5.79
N MET A 3 18.17 4.81 5.95
CA MET A 3 16.82 4.36 5.58
C MET A 3 16.67 4.19 4.06
N LYS A 4 17.20 5.12 3.24
CA LYS A 4 17.17 5.02 1.76
C LYS A 4 17.86 3.76 1.24
N ALA A 5 19.00 3.35 1.82
CA ALA A 5 19.75 2.18 1.39
C ALA A 5 19.08 0.83 1.78
N LYS A 6 18.25 0.83 2.83
CA LYS A 6 17.43 -0.32 3.22
C LYS A 6 16.14 -0.39 2.39
N CYS A 7 15.53 0.77 2.12
CA CYS A 7 14.36 0.92 1.25
C CYS A 7 14.64 0.46 -0.19
N LEU A 8 15.77 0.86 -0.80
CA LEU A 8 16.13 0.38 -2.13
C LEU A 8 16.34 -1.14 -2.18
N ARG A 9 16.92 -1.73 -1.13
CA ARG A 9 17.11 -3.20 -1.06
C ARG A 9 15.83 -3.99 -0.81
N LEU A 10 14.85 -3.41 -0.13
CA LEU A 10 13.49 -3.96 -0.01
C LEU A 10 12.82 -4.00 -1.38
N CYS A 11 12.84 -2.86 -2.09
CA CYS A 11 12.30 -2.71 -3.43
C CYS A 11 13.01 -3.62 -4.46
N GLN A 12 14.32 -3.86 -4.33
CA GLN A 12 15.06 -4.75 -5.25
C GLN A 12 14.83 -6.25 -5.03
N ARG A 13 14.24 -6.66 -3.90
CA ARG A 13 13.85 -8.06 -3.66
C ARG A 13 12.41 -8.36 -4.05
N GLU A 14 11.62 -7.35 -4.36
CA GLU A 14 10.27 -7.48 -4.91
C GLU A 14 10.36 -7.11 -6.40
N LYS A 15 9.72 -7.88 -7.30
CA LYS A 15 9.65 -7.45 -8.70
C LYS A 15 8.56 -6.40 -8.82
N LEU A 16 8.94 -5.14 -9.01
CA LEU A 16 8.02 -4.09 -9.44
C LEU A 16 7.63 -4.35 -10.90
N LEU A 17 6.33 -4.45 -11.17
CA LEU A 17 5.85 -4.72 -12.52
C LEU A 17 5.46 -3.42 -13.24
N SER A 18 4.72 -2.53 -12.60
CA SER A 18 4.24 -1.29 -13.21
C SER A 18 3.87 -0.22 -12.17
N PRO A 19 4.48 0.99 -12.21
CA PRO A 19 3.98 2.15 -11.47
C PRO A 19 2.91 2.91 -12.28
N THR A 20 1.85 3.37 -11.61
CA THR A 20 0.84 4.28 -12.18
C THR A 20 0.53 5.40 -11.18
N SER A 21 0.40 6.64 -11.64
CA SER A 21 0.05 7.80 -10.80
C SER A 21 -1.23 8.47 -11.30
N ALA A 22 -2.14 8.82 -10.39
CA ALA A 22 -3.36 9.56 -10.72
C ALA A 22 -3.62 10.70 -9.73
N LEU A 23 -3.99 11.87 -10.24
CA LEU A 23 -4.40 13.05 -9.48
C LEU A 23 -5.93 13.10 -9.41
N TYR A 24 -6.48 13.15 -8.19
CA TYR A 24 -7.92 13.10 -7.93
C TYR A 24 -8.48 14.40 -7.36
N SER A 25 -7.62 15.25 -6.80
CA SER A 25 -8.00 16.54 -6.24
C SER A 25 -6.77 17.45 -6.19
N GLU A 26 -6.99 18.75 -6.15
CA GLU A 26 -5.93 19.72 -5.79
C GLU A 26 -6.00 20.12 -4.32
N HIS A 27 -7.09 19.77 -3.63
CA HIS A 27 -7.45 20.29 -2.31
C HIS A 27 -7.62 19.22 -1.22
N GLY A 28 -7.56 17.92 -1.57
CA GLY A 28 -7.76 16.83 -0.61
C GLY A 28 -6.67 16.79 0.47
N VAL A 29 -5.44 17.06 0.04
CA VAL A 29 -4.23 17.11 0.84
C VAL A 29 -3.37 18.28 0.33
N VAL A 30 -3.24 19.33 1.12
CA VAL A 30 -2.47 20.52 0.74
C VAL A 30 -1.31 20.72 1.71
N ALA A 31 -0.14 21.00 1.18
CA ALA A 31 1.06 21.29 1.96
C ALA A 31 1.62 22.66 1.59
N HIS A 32 1.92 23.47 2.61
CA HIS A 32 2.56 24.77 2.42
C HIS A 32 3.84 24.83 3.25
N LEU A 33 4.95 25.21 2.60
CA LEU A 33 6.17 25.58 3.29
C LEU A 33 6.13 27.07 3.59
N ARG A 34 6.18 27.44 4.87
CA ARG A 34 6.19 28.83 5.35
C ARG A 34 7.37 29.06 6.30
N GLU A 35 7.59 30.30 6.70
CA GLU A 35 8.60 30.65 7.69
C GLU A 35 8.39 29.95 9.05
N VAL A 36 7.12 29.63 9.36
CA VAL A 36 6.73 28.85 10.55
C VAL A 36 6.93 27.33 10.41
N GLY A 37 7.49 26.88 9.29
CA GLY A 37 7.72 25.47 8.99
C GLY A 37 6.71 24.92 7.99
N PHE A 38 6.36 23.63 8.18
CA PHE A 38 5.56 22.88 7.23
C PHE A 38 4.11 22.79 7.71
N GLU A 39 3.20 23.46 7.00
CA GLU A 39 1.76 23.38 7.25
C GLU A 39 1.13 22.29 6.39
N TYR A 40 0.28 21.48 7.00
CA TYR A 40 -0.37 20.37 6.33
C TYR A 40 -1.88 20.41 6.58
N TYR A 41 -2.64 20.52 5.49
CA TYR A 41 -4.09 20.56 5.49
C TYR A 41 -4.61 19.27 4.86
N LEU A 42 -5.42 18.56 5.63
CA LEU A 42 -6.18 17.39 5.18
C LEU A 42 -7.63 17.79 5.15
N SER A 43 -8.39 17.32 4.15
CA SER A 43 -9.84 17.21 4.30
C SER A 43 -10.16 15.80 4.84
N PRO A 44 -10.39 15.62 6.16
CA PRO A 44 -10.64 14.30 6.73
C PRO A 44 -11.84 13.56 6.12
N PRO A 45 -12.96 14.21 5.72
CA PRO A 45 -14.07 13.48 5.11
C PRO A 45 -13.81 13.12 3.64
N ASP A 46 -12.97 13.86 2.92
CA ASP A 46 -12.85 13.70 1.47
C ASP A 46 -11.78 12.67 1.09
N VAL A 47 -10.67 12.59 1.83
CA VAL A 47 -9.58 11.66 1.50
C VAL A 47 -10.05 10.19 1.49
N PRO A 48 -10.72 9.65 2.54
CA PRO A 48 -11.21 8.28 2.50
C PRO A 48 -12.24 8.04 1.39
N LYS A 49 -13.12 9.01 1.12
CA LYS A 49 -14.13 8.91 0.06
C LYS A 49 -13.50 8.85 -1.31
N LEU A 50 -12.56 9.74 -1.61
CA LEU A 50 -11.88 9.80 -2.90
C LEU A 50 -11.02 8.55 -3.13
N VAL A 51 -10.30 8.06 -2.11
CA VAL A 51 -9.54 6.80 -2.22
C VAL A 51 -10.48 5.64 -2.53
N SER A 52 -11.56 5.49 -1.76
CA SER A 52 -12.56 4.43 -1.96
C SER A 52 -13.28 4.52 -3.31
N ALA A 53 -13.58 5.71 -3.80
CA ALA A 53 -14.23 5.87 -5.10
C ALA A 53 -13.35 5.41 -6.28
N ASN A 54 -12.02 5.42 -6.13
CA ASN A 54 -11.09 5.21 -7.24
C ASN A 54 -10.20 3.95 -7.09
N ILE A 55 -10.19 3.31 -5.93
CA ILE A 55 -9.31 2.17 -5.63
C ILE A 55 -9.51 1.00 -6.60
N GLU A 56 -10.75 0.68 -6.95
CA GLU A 56 -11.06 -0.45 -7.83
C GLU A 56 -10.55 -0.20 -9.25
N ASP A 57 -10.79 1.00 -9.80
CA ASP A 57 -10.26 1.40 -11.11
C ASP A 57 -8.74 1.38 -11.15
N LEU A 58 -8.08 1.76 -10.05
CA LEU A 58 -6.62 1.70 -9.92
C LEU A 58 -6.11 0.26 -9.96
N LEU A 59 -6.80 -0.67 -9.30
CA LEU A 59 -6.46 -2.10 -9.35
C LEU A 59 -6.67 -2.66 -10.76
N VAL A 60 -7.84 -2.43 -11.35
CA VAL A 60 -8.14 -2.87 -12.72
C VAL A 60 -7.08 -2.35 -13.70
N LYS A 61 -6.71 -1.07 -13.63
CA LYS A 61 -5.66 -0.49 -14.49
C LYS A 61 -4.28 -1.06 -14.20
N GLY A 62 -3.93 -1.30 -12.93
CA GLY A 62 -2.63 -1.85 -12.55
C GLY A 62 -2.44 -3.29 -13.01
N PHE A 63 -3.51 -4.09 -12.96
CA PHE A 63 -3.49 -5.52 -13.26
C PHE A 63 -3.94 -5.87 -14.69
N ASN A 64 -4.35 -4.89 -15.52
CA ASN A 64 -4.88 -5.14 -16.87
C ASN A 64 -3.94 -5.89 -17.83
N LYS A 65 -2.63 -5.90 -17.56
CA LYS A 65 -1.59 -6.58 -18.36
C LYS A 65 -1.07 -7.86 -17.71
N ILE A 66 -1.68 -8.28 -16.61
CA ILE A 66 -1.27 -9.47 -15.85
C ILE A 66 -2.37 -10.51 -15.98
N ASP A 67 -2.06 -11.59 -16.69
CA ASP A 67 -2.98 -12.70 -16.88
C ASP A 67 -3.27 -13.40 -15.54
N GLY A 68 -4.50 -13.87 -15.36
CA GLY A 68 -4.91 -14.69 -14.21
C GLY A 68 -5.45 -13.92 -13.00
N ILE A 69 -5.36 -12.58 -12.98
CA ILE A 69 -5.99 -11.73 -11.96
C ILE A 69 -7.43 -11.49 -12.43
N ASN A 70 -8.34 -12.42 -12.13
CA ASN A 70 -9.76 -12.35 -12.52
C ASN A 70 -10.55 -11.32 -11.69
N ASN A 71 -9.96 -10.15 -11.42
CA ASN A 71 -10.47 -9.14 -10.48
C ASN A 71 -10.78 -9.69 -9.07
N ASP A 72 -10.16 -10.81 -8.69
CA ASP A 72 -10.26 -11.35 -7.33
C ASP A 72 -9.30 -10.59 -6.41
N TRP A 73 -9.82 -9.54 -5.77
CA TRP A 73 -9.06 -8.70 -4.86
C TRP A 73 -8.61 -9.43 -3.59
N ASN A 74 -9.19 -10.59 -3.27
CA ASN A 74 -8.74 -11.40 -2.14
C ASN A 74 -7.51 -12.26 -2.45
N SER A 75 -7.17 -12.43 -3.73
CA SER A 75 -5.95 -13.11 -4.19
C SER A 75 -4.68 -12.25 -4.08
N LEU A 76 -4.78 -10.98 -3.64
CA LEU A 76 -3.66 -10.02 -3.58
C LEU A 76 -3.18 -9.74 -2.15
N PHE A 77 -1.89 -9.57 -1.93
CA PHE A 77 -1.40 -8.94 -0.68
C PHE A 77 -1.35 -7.40 -0.81
N TYR A 78 -1.52 -6.68 0.31
CA TYR A 78 -1.74 -5.23 0.29
C TYR A 78 -0.72 -4.46 1.14
N SER A 79 -0.12 -3.43 0.53
CA SER A 79 0.71 -2.42 1.18
C SER A 79 0.19 -1.01 0.88
N ILE A 80 -0.86 -0.59 1.59
CA ILE A 80 -1.53 0.70 1.37
C ILE A 80 -1.05 1.71 2.41
N HIS A 81 -0.74 2.94 1.98
CA HIS A 81 -0.38 4.04 2.86
C HIS A 81 -1.50 4.30 3.88
N PRO A 82 -1.25 4.11 5.19
CA PRO A 82 -2.26 4.27 6.21
C PRO A 82 -2.33 5.73 6.66
N GLY A 83 -2.97 6.59 5.87
CA GLY A 83 -3.20 7.98 6.24
C GLY A 83 -3.98 8.13 7.56
N GLY A 84 -4.87 7.17 7.81
CA GLY A 84 -5.64 6.96 9.04
C GLY A 84 -6.53 5.71 8.93
N PRO A 85 -7.16 5.25 10.02
CA PRO A 85 -7.95 4.02 10.03
C PRO A 85 -9.13 4.07 9.05
N ALA A 86 -9.79 5.23 8.92
CA ALA A 86 -10.95 5.41 8.05
C ALA A 86 -10.68 5.12 6.57
N ILE A 87 -9.43 5.33 6.09
CA ILE A 87 -9.04 4.98 4.72
C ILE A 87 -9.07 3.46 4.55
N LEU A 88 -8.51 2.73 5.52
CA LEU A 88 -8.43 1.27 5.48
C LEU A 88 -9.83 0.65 5.53
N ASP A 89 -10.69 1.16 6.41
CA ASP A 89 -12.07 0.67 6.54
C ASP A 89 -12.85 0.86 5.23
N LYS A 90 -12.69 2.01 4.57
CA LYS A 90 -13.35 2.29 3.30
C LYS A 90 -12.79 1.50 2.12
N VAL A 91 -11.51 1.12 2.16
CA VAL A 91 -10.92 0.24 1.14
C VAL A 91 -11.37 -1.20 1.36
N GLU A 92 -11.36 -1.67 2.60
CA GLU A 92 -11.82 -3.02 2.97
C GLU A 92 -13.29 -3.24 2.57
N GLU A 93 -14.16 -2.28 2.89
CA GLU A 93 -15.57 -2.27 2.50
C GLU A 93 -15.74 -2.26 0.97
N LYS A 94 -15.07 -1.33 0.28
CA LYS A 94 -15.24 -1.13 -1.17
C LYS A 94 -14.79 -2.33 -2.01
N LEU A 95 -13.71 -2.98 -1.61
CA LEU A 95 -13.14 -4.12 -2.34
C LEU A 95 -13.69 -5.47 -1.86
N GLY A 96 -14.51 -5.50 -0.80
CA GLY A 96 -15.01 -6.75 -0.21
C GLY A 96 -13.87 -7.65 0.28
N LEU A 97 -12.87 -7.05 0.94
CA LEU A 97 -11.71 -7.81 1.42
C LEU A 97 -12.08 -8.69 2.61
N ASN A 98 -11.55 -9.90 2.62
CA ASN A 98 -11.67 -10.82 3.73
C ASN A 98 -11.01 -10.24 4.99
N GLU A 99 -11.51 -10.64 6.14
CA GLU A 99 -10.93 -10.26 7.42
C GLU A 99 -9.43 -10.62 7.46
N GLY A 100 -8.61 -9.69 7.94
CA GLY A 100 -7.17 -9.89 8.07
C GLY A 100 -6.33 -9.60 6.82
N LYS A 101 -6.93 -9.28 5.67
CA LYS A 101 -6.17 -8.84 4.46
C LYS A 101 -5.34 -7.58 4.71
N LEU A 102 -5.83 -6.68 5.56
CA LEU A 102 -5.13 -5.44 5.93
C LEU A 102 -4.38 -5.55 7.28
N ARG A 103 -4.16 -6.76 7.82
CA ARG A 103 -3.59 -6.96 9.17
C ARG A 103 -2.22 -6.32 9.35
N ALA A 104 -1.34 -6.45 8.35
CA ALA A 104 0.01 -5.86 8.40
C ALA A 104 -0.05 -4.33 8.37
N ILE A 105 -0.97 -3.76 7.59
CA ILE A 105 -1.19 -2.31 7.50
C ILE A 105 -1.69 -1.76 8.84
N ARG A 106 -2.70 -2.42 9.42
CA ARG A 106 -3.25 -2.06 10.74
C ARG A 106 -2.21 -2.22 11.86
N HIS A 107 -1.36 -3.26 11.80
CA HIS A 107 -0.26 -3.44 12.74
C HIS A 107 0.75 -2.28 12.68
N VAL A 108 1.21 -1.91 11.49
CA VAL A 108 2.16 -0.80 11.32
C VAL A 108 1.56 0.53 11.76
N LEU A 109 0.30 0.81 11.38
CA LEU A 109 -0.40 2.01 11.83
C LEU A 109 -0.54 2.07 13.35
N SER A 110 -0.92 0.96 13.99
CA SER A 110 -1.04 0.88 15.45
C SER A 110 0.30 1.09 16.16
N LYS A 111 1.38 0.50 15.64
CA LYS A 111 2.69 0.52 16.28
C LYS A 111 3.48 1.80 16.06
N TYR A 112 3.36 2.41 14.88
CA TYR A 112 4.21 3.53 14.45
C TYR A 112 3.43 4.79 14.05
N GLY A 113 2.10 4.73 13.99
CA GLY A 113 1.29 5.82 13.47
C GLY A 113 1.48 6.04 11.97
N ASN A 114 0.95 7.15 11.47
CA ASN A 114 1.17 7.60 10.11
C ASN A 114 2.57 8.26 10.01
N MET A 115 3.54 7.53 9.44
CA MET A 115 4.91 8.03 9.21
C MET A 115 5.08 8.73 7.85
N GLY A 116 3.99 9.01 7.12
CA GLY A 116 4.02 9.45 5.74
C GLY A 116 4.38 8.31 4.77
N VAL A 117 5.02 8.64 3.65
CA VAL A 117 5.41 7.71 2.58
C VAL A 117 6.18 6.47 3.09
N PRO A 118 7.13 6.55 4.05
CA PRO A 118 7.83 5.38 4.57
C PRO A 118 6.94 4.26 5.12
N SER A 119 5.69 4.56 5.51
CA SER A 119 4.76 3.58 6.08
C SER A 119 4.58 2.35 5.18
N VAL A 120 4.48 2.53 3.86
CA VAL A 120 4.30 1.39 2.92
C VAL A 120 5.50 0.43 2.96
N LEU A 121 6.70 0.93 3.20
CA LEU A 121 7.90 0.11 3.27
C LEU A 121 8.01 -0.67 4.58
N PHE A 122 7.48 -0.10 5.67
CA PHE A 122 7.35 -0.81 6.95
C PHE A 122 6.29 -1.91 6.86
N ILE A 123 5.22 -1.68 6.09
CA ILE A 123 4.19 -2.67 5.83
C ILE A 123 4.75 -3.85 5.04
N LEU A 124 5.51 -3.60 3.97
CA LEU A 124 6.20 -4.66 3.24
C LEU A 124 7.19 -5.44 4.13
N ASP A 125 7.92 -4.75 5.01
CA ASP A 125 8.81 -5.39 5.98
C ASP A 125 8.05 -6.27 6.98
N GLU A 126 6.84 -5.86 7.39
CA GLU A 126 5.97 -6.67 8.26
C GLU A 126 5.42 -7.89 7.52
N ILE A 127 4.89 -7.70 6.30
CA ILE A 127 4.34 -8.80 5.47
C ILE A 127 5.39 -9.88 5.26
N ARG A 128 6.60 -9.52 4.83
CA ARG A 128 7.65 -10.52 4.57
C ARG A 128 8.10 -11.27 5.83
N LYS A 129 8.18 -10.58 6.98
CA LYS A 129 8.58 -11.20 8.25
C LYS A 129 7.52 -12.19 8.71
N LYS A 130 6.26 -11.77 8.72
CA LYS A 130 5.13 -12.63 9.08
C LYS A 130 5.00 -13.81 8.13
N SER A 131 5.16 -13.59 6.84
CA SER A 131 5.17 -14.67 5.85
C SER A 131 6.26 -15.71 6.13
N THR A 132 7.44 -15.27 6.54
CA THR A 132 8.56 -16.16 6.91
C THR A 132 8.29 -16.91 8.22
N GLU A 133 7.83 -16.19 9.24
CA GLU A 133 7.49 -16.75 10.56
C GLU A 133 6.35 -17.79 10.47
N GLU A 134 5.38 -17.56 9.60
CA GLU A 134 4.21 -18.42 9.40
C GLU A 134 4.45 -19.53 8.35
N GLY A 135 5.65 -19.62 7.76
CA GLY A 135 5.98 -20.65 6.77
C GLY A 135 5.14 -20.57 5.49
N LYS A 136 4.80 -19.35 5.04
CA LYS A 136 4.02 -19.15 3.80
C LYS A 136 4.84 -19.51 2.55
N ALA A 137 4.14 -19.80 1.46
CA ALA A 137 4.77 -20.15 0.18
C ALA A 137 5.60 -19.00 -0.42
N THR A 138 5.19 -17.75 -0.20
CA THR A 138 5.87 -16.54 -0.70
C THR A 138 6.03 -15.52 0.42
N ASN A 139 6.95 -14.57 0.23
CA ASN A 139 7.13 -13.42 1.12
C ASN A 139 6.00 -12.36 1.02
N GLY A 140 5.00 -12.59 0.17
CA GLY A 140 3.81 -11.77 -0.02
C GLY A 140 2.57 -12.44 0.57
N ASP A 141 2.66 -12.91 1.82
CA ASP A 141 1.57 -13.60 2.52
C ASP A 141 1.12 -14.92 1.83
N GLY A 142 2.05 -15.61 1.17
CA GLY A 142 1.74 -16.83 0.41
C GLY A 142 1.10 -16.59 -0.96
N LEU A 143 0.92 -15.34 -1.37
CA LEU A 143 0.28 -14.95 -2.62
C LEU A 143 1.34 -14.57 -3.67
N GLU A 144 1.01 -14.78 -4.95
CA GLU A 144 1.92 -14.45 -6.05
C GLU A 144 1.97 -12.94 -6.33
N TYR A 145 0.84 -12.26 -6.20
CA TYR A 145 0.72 -10.85 -6.54
C TYR A 145 0.25 -10.02 -5.36
N GLY A 146 0.64 -8.76 -5.38
CA GLY A 146 0.19 -7.78 -4.43
C GLY A 146 0.26 -6.37 -5.00
N VAL A 147 -0.19 -5.42 -4.20
CA VAL A 147 -0.24 -4.02 -4.59
C VAL A 147 0.29 -3.13 -3.48
N LEU A 148 1.14 -2.18 -3.86
CA LEU A 148 1.54 -1.07 -3.02
C LEU A 148 0.83 0.20 -3.49
N ILE A 149 0.23 0.91 -2.55
CA ILE A 149 -0.52 2.14 -2.83
C ILE A 149 0.00 3.27 -1.95
N GLY A 150 0.59 4.28 -2.57
CA GLY A 150 0.99 5.54 -1.95
C GLY A 150 -0.12 6.59 -2.08
N ILE A 151 -0.32 7.40 -1.04
CA ILE A 151 -1.27 8.52 -1.07
C ILE A 151 -0.51 9.77 -0.61
N GLY A 152 -0.60 10.86 -1.37
CA GLY A 152 0.13 12.10 -1.10
C GLY A 152 -0.64 13.38 -1.49
N PRO A 153 0.02 14.56 -1.34
CA PRO A 153 -0.55 15.87 -1.65
C PRO A 153 -1.22 15.99 -3.04
N GLY A 154 -2.20 16.89 -3.12
CA GLY A 154 -3.26 16.94 -4.14
C GLY A 154 -4.48 16.16 -3.65
N LEU A 155 -4.85 15.12 -4.38
CA LEU A 155 -4.89 13.78 -3.83
C LEU A 155 -4.25 12.96 -4.91
N THR A 156 -2.97 12.66 -4.75
CA THR A 156 -2.25 11.80 -5.70
C THR A 156 -2.21 10.40 -5.14
N VAL A 157 -2.61 9.42 -5.95
CA VAL A 157 -2.44 8.01 -5.63
C VAL A 157 -1.42 7.39 -6.58
N GLU A 158 -0.43 6.73 -5.99
CA GLU A 158 0.57 5.93 -6.70
C GLU A 158 0.26 4.45 -6.49
N THR A 159 0.17 3.69 -7.56
CA THR A 159 -0.06 2.24 -7.54
C THR A 159 1.14 1.54 -8.12
N VAL A 160 1.66 0.54 -7.40
CA VAL A 160 2.72 -0.35 -7.85
C VAL A 160 2.24 -1.78 -7.71
N VAL A 161 2.24 -2.53 -8.81
CA VAL A 161 2.03 -3.98 -8.73
C VAL A 161 3.33 -4.67 -8.32
N LEU A 162 3.21 -5.56 -7.34
CA LEU A 162 4.28 -6.33 -6.76
C LEU A 162 4.09 -7.82 -7.08
N ARG A 163 5.22 -8.52 -7.21
CA ARG A 163 5.25 -9.98 -7.25
C ARG A 163 5.93 -10.54 -5.99
N GLY A 164 5.23 -11.42 -5.29
CA GLY A 164 5.77 -12.21 -4.19
C GLY A 164 6.88 -13.14 -4.67
N VAL A 165 7.87 -13.35 -3.82
CA VAL A 165 9.01 -14.23 -4.07
C VAL A 165 8.86 -15.48 -3.21
N PRO A 166 9.05 -16.69 -3.79
CA PRO A 166 9.03 -17.93 -3.02
C PRO A 166 9.98 -17.88 -1.82
N ILE A 167 9.49 -18.29 -0.66
CA ILE A 167 10.34 -18.48 0.51
C ILE A 167 11.00 -19.85 0.35
N ALA A 168 12.34 -19.88 0.30
CA ALA A 168 13.07 -21.13 0.22
C ALA A 168 12.76 -21.98 1.45
N THR A 169 12.21 -23.18 1.25
CA THR A 169 12.10 -24.18 2.31
C THR A 169 13.51 -24.61 2.68
N ALA A 170 13.85 -24.53 3.97
CA ALA A 170 15.03 -25.20 4.46
C ALA A 170 14.80 -26.70 4.31
N ASN A 171 15.44 -27.30 3.31
CA ASN A 171 15.55 -28.76 3.17
C ASN A 171 16.50 -29.31 4.23
#